data_AF-A0A1Q2YWW0-F1
#
_entry.id   AF-A0A1Q2YWW0-F1
#
_cell.length_a   1.000
_cell.length_b   1.000
_cell.length_c   1.000
_cell.angle_alpha   90.00
_cell.angle_beta   90.00
_cell.angle_gamma   90.00
#
_symmetry.space_group_name_H-M   'P 1'
#
loop_
_entity.id
_entity.type
_entity.pdbx_description
1 polymer ?
#
loop_
_entity_poly.entity_id
_entity_poly.type
_entity_poly.pdbx_seq_one_letter_code
_entity_poly.pdbx_strand_id
1 'polypeptide(L)'
;MSPSRFAECLETIGWTKRGLARRLNVGQAAVRQMANGRHEIRDDFGGWLEGLAAVHAPLSPELREFSDQMGCDRGEWVRYPRGIRPLSDEEAAALRRVAEAHAAMPWPPGWRGGTVKDDNTDS
;
A
#
# COMPACT_ATOMS: atom_id res chain seq x y z
N MET A 1 -5.85 -0.17 -15.76
CA MET A 1 -5.95 1.10 -14.95
C MET A 1 -5.16 2.26 -15.58
N SER A 2 -5.60 3.53 -15.44
CA SER A 2 -4.85 4.71 -15.95
C SER A 2 -3.74 5.21 -15.00
N PRO A 3 -2.72 5.93 -15.50
CA PRO A 3 -1.64 6.48 -14.66
C PRO A 3 -2.12 7.51 -13.63
N SER A 4 -3.11 8.34 -13.96
CA SER A 4 -3.71 9.30 -13.02
C SER A 4 -4.43 8.58 -11.89
N ARG A 5 -5.24 7.57 -12.22
CA ARG A 5 -5.96 6.77 -11.24
C ARG A 5 -5.01 6.02 -10.31
N PHE A 6 -3.90 5.53 -10.84
CA PHE A 6 -2.84 4.92 -10.05
C PHE A 6 -2.23 5.90 -9.03
N ALA A 7 -1.94 7.14 -9.44
CA ALA A 7 -1.43 8.16 -8.55
C ALA A 7 -2.44 8.52 -7.44
N GLU A 8 -3.72 8.66 -7.79
CA GLU A 8 -4.81 8.91 -6.83
C GLU A 8 -4.94 7.80 -5.79
N CYS A 9 -4.83 6.53 -6.21
CA CYS A 9 -4.89 5.41 -5.27
C CYS A 9 -3.72 5.46 -4.30
N LEU A 10 -2.50 5.72 -4.78
CA LEU A 10 -1.33 5.86 -3.91
C LEU A 10 -1.48 7.01 -2.90
N GLU A 11 -1.98 8.16 -3.35
CA GLU A 11 -2.26 9.30 -2.47
C GLU A 11 -3.36 8.98 -1.44
N THR A 12 -4.43 8.29 -1.87
CA THR A 12 -5.53 7.88 -1.01
C THR A 12 -5.05 6.94 0.10
N ILE A 13 -4.12 6.03 -0.22
CA ILE A 13 -3.53 5.08 0.74
C ILE A 13 -2.45 5.77 1.60
N GLY A 14 -1.90 6.90 1.15
CA GLY A 14 -0.73 7.54 1.80
C GLY A 14 0.60 6.92 1.39
N TRP A 15 0.64 6.18 0.29
CA TRP A 15 1.86 5.55 -0.22
C TRP A 15 2.61 6.42 -1.21
N THR A 16 3.94 6.45 -1.07
CA THR A 16 4.81 6.97 -2.13
C THR A 16 5.09 5.89 -3.18
N LYS A 17 5.47 6.28 -4.40
CA LYS A 17 5.96 5.33 -5.44
C LYS A 17 7.11 4.45 -4.91
N ARG A 18 8.01 5.04 -4.11
CA ARG A 18 9.10 4.31 -3.43
C ARG A 18 8.58 3.38 -2.33
N GLY A 19 7.51 3.77 -1.64
CA GLY A 19 6.82 2.94 -0.64
C GLY A 19 6.19 1.70 -1.27
N LEU A 20 5.46 1.86 -2.37
CA LEU A 20 4.89 0.75 -3.14
C LEU A 20 5.98 -0.18 -3.68
N ALA A 21 7.03 0.38 -4.28
CA ALA A 21 8.16 -0.40 -4.80
C ALA A 21 8.79 -1.30 -3.71
N ARG A 22 9.00 -0.75 -2.50
CA ARG A 22 9.49 -1.51 -1.35
C ARG A 22 8.52 -2.59 -0.91
N ARG A 23 7.23 -2.27 -0.79
CA ARG A 23 6.18 -3.20 -0.38
C ARG A 23 6.10 -4.40 -1.32
N LEU A 24 6.11 -4.17 -2.63
CA LEU A 24 6.03 -5.23 -3.64
C LEU A 24 7.39 -5.90 -3.95
N ASN A 25 8.47 -5.43 -3.32
CA ASN A 25 9.85 -5.77 -3.62
C ASN A 25 10.19 -5.71 -5.13
N VAL A 26 9.91 -4.57 -5.76
CA VAL A 26 10.23 -4.29 -7.17
C VAL A 26 11.07 -3.03 -7.34
N GLY A 27 11.72 -2.90 -8.49
CA GLY A 27 12.49 -1.72 -8.83
C GLY A 27 11.64 -0.45 -8.90
N GLN A 28 12.12 0.65 -8.30
CA GLN A 28 11.43 1.95 -8.35
C GLN A 28 11.19 2.46 -9.77
N ALA A 29 12.06 2.09 -10.72
CA ALA A 29 11.92 2.46 -12.12
C ALA A 29 10.63 1.90 -12.73
N ALA A 30 10.26 0.64 -12.43
CA ALA A 30 9.03 0.04 -12.93
C ALA A 30 7.79 0.80 -12.43
N VAL A 31 7.76 1.13 -11.13
CA VAL A 31 6.65 1.91 -10.52
C VAL A 31 6.56 3.33 -11.10
N ARG A 32 7.71 3.97 -11.37
CA ARG A 32 7.73 5.28 -12.03
C ARG A 32 7.23 5.21 -13.47
N GLN A 33 7.59 4.16 -14.20
CA GLN A 33 7.13 3.96 -15.58
C GLN A 33 5.61 3.76 -15.65
N MET A 34 5.02 2.99 -14.72
CA MET A 34 3.57 2.87 -14.56
C MET A 34 2.92 4.23 -14.33
N ALA A 35 3.41 4.99 -13.34
CA ALA A 35 2.87 6.31 -13.01
C ALA A 35 3.00 7.35 -14.13
N ASN A 36 3.93 7.15 -15.06
CA ASN A 36 4.15 8.03 -16.22
C ASN A 36 3.45 7.51 -17.49
N GLY A 37 2.70 6.41 -17.41
CA GLY A 37 2.03 5.80 -18.56
C GLY A 37 2.96 5.14 -19.58
N ARG A 38 4.22 4.90 -19.20
CA ARG A 38 5.20 4.22 -20.07
C ARG A 38 5.13 2.70 -19.94
N HIS A 39 4.58 2.21 -18.83
CA HIS A 39 4.28 0.81 -18.60
C HIS A 39 2.80 0.65 -18.28
N GLU A 40 2.20 -0.40 -18.82
CA GLU A 40 0.82 -0.75 -18.53
C GLU A 40 0.63 -1.10 -17.05
N ILE A 41 -0.53 -0.69 -16.50
CA ILE A 41 -0.99 -1.09 -15.18
C ILE A 41 -2.09 -2.11 -15.38
N ARG A 42 -1.70 -3.39 -15.27
CA ARG A 42 -2.58 -4.56 -15.46
C ARG A 42 -3.82 -4.46 -14.58
N ASP A 43 -4.95 -4.93 -15.08
CA ASP A 43 -6.25 -4.76 -14.40
C ASP A 43 -6.32 -5.45 -13.04
N ASP A 44 -5.79 -6.67 -12.89
CA ASP A 44 -5.75 -7.35 -11.58
C ASP A 44 -4.96 -6.55 -10.53
N PHE A 45 -3.83 -5.97 -10.94
CA PHE A 45 -3.01 -5.12 -10.08
C PHE A 45 -3.70 -3.79 -9.76
N GLY A 46 -4.36 -3.20 -10.76
CA GLY A 46 -5.17 -2.00 -10.59
C GLY A 46 -6.33 -2.23 -9.62
N GLY A 47 -7.09 -3.31 -9.81
CA GLY A 47 -8.22 -3.66 -8.95
C GLY A 47 -7.81 -3.93 -7.51
N TRP A 48 -6.66 -4.58 -7.30
CA TRP A 48 -6.08 -4.72 -5.96
C TRP A 48 -5.79 -3.36 -5.31
N LEU A 49 -5.14 -2.45 -6.04
CA LEU A 49 -4.81 -1.13 -5.52
C LEU A 49 -6.05 -0.29 -5.23
N GLU A 50 -7.08 -0.40 -6.08
CA GLU A 50 -8.39 0.26 -5.86
C GLU A 50 -9.12 -0.30 -4.65
N GLY A 51 -9.07 -1.61 -4.42
CA GLY A 51 -9.62 -2.24 -3.22
C GLY A 51 -8.98 -1.69 -1.94
N LEU A 52 -7.64 -1.55 -1.94
CA LEU A 52 -6.93 -0.95 -0.81
C LEU A 52 -7.28 0.54 -0.65
N ALA A 53 -7.33 1.30 -1.75
CA ALA A 53 -7.71 2.71 -1.72
C ALA A 53 -9.13 2.92 -1.19
N ALA A 54 -10.08 2.04 -1.52
CA ALA A 54 -11.45 2.11 -1.03
C ALA A 54 -11.54 1.96 0.50
N VAL A 55 -10.72 1.08 1.09
CA VAL A 55 -10.67 0.88 2.55
C VAL A 55 -9.99 2.05 3.26
N HIS A 56 -9.03 2.71 2.60
CA HIS A 56 -8.34 3.91 3.11
C HIS A 56 -9.12 5.21 2.93
N ALA A 57 -10.04 5.28 1.95
CA ALA A 57 -10.77 6.51 1.62
C ALA A 57 -11.49 7.19 2.80
N PRO A 58 -12.10 6.46 3.77
CA PRO A 58 -12.74 7.07 4.94
C PRO A 58 -11.74 7.65 5.96
N LEU A 59 -10.46 7.28 5.88
CA LEU A 59 -9.46 7.76 6.82
C LEU A 59 -9.10 9.22 6.53
N SER A 60 -8.99 10.01 7.60
CA SER A 60 -8.35 11.32 7.55
C SER A 60 -6.86 11.18 7.21
N PRO A 61 -6.19 12.25 6.76
CA PRO A 61 -4.75 12.21 6.51
C PRO A 61 -3.93 11.72 7.72
N GLU A 62 -4.28 12.18 8.94
CA GLU A 62 -3.64 11.73 10.18
C GLU A 62 -3.81 10.22 10.41
N LEU A 63 -5.01 9.68 10.20
CA LEU A 63 -5.26 8.25 10.36
C LEU A 63 -4.52 7.41 9.31
N ARG A 64 -4.28 7.91 8.09
CA ARG A 64 -3.45 7.22 7.09
C ARG A 64 -1.99 7.13 7.55
N GLU A 65 -1.46 8.19 8.15
CA GLU A 65 -0.13 8.15 8.76
C GLU A 65 -0.06 7.14 9.90
N PHE A 66 -1.07 7.12 10.77
CA PHE A 66 -1.16 6.13 11.84
C PHE A 66 -1.31 4.71 11.30
N SER A 67 -2.02 4.49 10.19
CA SER A 67 -2.13 3.18 9.52
C SER A 67 -0.74 2.60 9.17
N ASP A 68 0.14 3.39 8.56
CA ASP A 68 1.50 2.95 8.21
C ASP A 68 2.35 2.69 9.48
N GLN A 69 2.29 3.60 10.46
CA GLN A 69 3.03 3.50 11.72
C GLN A 69 2.60 2.30 12.58
N MET A 70 1.30 2.01 12.63
CA MET A 70 0.72 0.88 13.37
C MET A 70 0.87 -0.45 12.64
N GLY A 71 1.32 -0.43 11.38
CA GLY A 71 1.48 -1.62 10.54
C GLY A 71 0.20 -2.13 9.90
N CYS A 72 -0.88 -1.35 9.91
CA CYS A 72 -2.14 -1.74 9.28
C CYS A 72 -1.96 -1.98 7.77
N ASP A 73 -1.09 -1.21 7.12
CA ASP A 73 -0.69 -1.38 5.72
C ASP A 73 0.08 -2.69 5.43
N ARG A 74 0.45 -3.44 6.46
CA ARG A 74 1.09 -4.75 6.39
C ARG A 74 0.18 -5.87 6.89
N GLY A 75 -1.09 -5.56 7.19
CA GLY A 75 -2.03 -6.46 7.82
C GLY A 75 -1.77 -6.68 9.32
N GLU A 76 -0.98 -5.82 9.94
CA GLU A 76 -0.60 -5.91 11.36
C GLU A 76 -1.39 -4.89 12.20
N TRP A 77 -1.55 -5.18 13.48
CA TRP A 77 -2.14 -4.26 14.45
C TRP A 77 -1.22 -4.07 15.65
N VAL A 78 -0.39 -3.03 15.63
CA VAL A 78 0.40 -2.65 16.81
C VAL A 78 -0.43 -1.73 17.70
N ARG A 79 -0.79 -2.22 18.89
CA ARG A 79 -1.57 -1.43 19.85
C ARG A 79 -0.68 -0.35 20.50
N TYR A 80 -1.07 0.93 20.36
CA TYR A 80 -0.40 2.10 20.95
C TYR A 80 1.11 2.21 20.63
N PRO A 81 1.51 2.32 19.35
CA PRO A 81 2.91 2.57 19.04
C PRO A 81 3.33 3.94 19.60
N ARG A 82 4.63 4.08 19.87
CA ARG A 82 5.19 5.28 20.44
C ARG A 82 4.94 6.48 19.51
N GLY A 83 4.44 7.58 20.07
CA GLY A 83 4.22 8.83 19.33
C GLY A 83 2.83 8.99 18.71
N ILE A 84 1.96 7.97 18.80
CA ILE A 84 0.56 8.09 18.41
C ILE A 84 -0.28 8.52 19.62
N ARG A 85 -1.16 9.49 19.41
CA ARG A 85 -2.14 9.92 20.41
C ARG A 85 -3.16 8.81 20.70
N PRO A 86 -3.86 8.84 21.84
CA PRO A 86 -5.00 7.96 22.05
C PRO A 86 -6.01 8.08 20.89
N LEU A 87 -6.48 6.93 20.42
CA LEU A 87 -7.50 6.82 19.38
C LEU A 87 -8.87 6.67 20.03
N SER A 88 -9.90 7.24 19.40
CA SER A 88 -11.28 6.89 19.71
C SER A 88 -11.58 5.45 19.29
N ASP A 89 -12.68 4.87 19.81
CA ASP A 89 -13.12 3.54 19.40
C ASP A 89 -13.43 3.46 17.90
N GLU A 90 -13.97 4.54 17.32
CA GLU A 90 -14.27 4.63 15.90
C GLU A 90 -12.99 4.69 15.06
N GLU A 91 -12.00 5.50 15.46
CA GLU A 91 -10.69 5.58 14.80
C GLU A 91 -9.97 4.22 14.86
N ALA A 92 -9.98 3.58 16.03
CA ALA A 92 -9.39 2.26 16.20
C ALA A 92 -10.10 1.21 15.34
N ALA A 93 -11.43 1.25 15.25
CA ALA A 93 -12.20 0.34 14.40
C ALA A 93 -11.89 0.56 12.91
N ALA A 94 -11.76 1.82 12.47
CA ALA A 94 -11.41 2.15 11.09
C ALA A 94 -10.02 1.60 10.70
N LEU A 95 -9.01 1.82 11.54
CA LEU A 95 -7.67 1.28 11.30
C LEU A 95 -7.63 -0.26 11.35
N ARG A 96 -8.45 -0.91 12.20
CA ARG A 96 -8.55 -2.37 12.22
C ARG A 96 -9.09 -2.92 10.92
N ARG A 97 -10.11 -2.30 10.34
CA ARG A 97 -10.63 -2.69 9.02
C ARG A 97 -9.54 -2.58 7.94
N VAL A 98 -8.68 -1.57 8.04
CA VAL A 98 -7.52 -1.43 7.14
C VAL A 98 -6.56 -2.60 7.31
N ALA A 99 -6.17 -2.92 8.55
CA ALA A 99 -5.32 -4.06 8.83
C ALA A 99 -5.92 -5.38 8.33
N GLU A 100 -7.21 -5.62 8.58
CA GLU A 100 -7.92 -6.80 8.09
C GLU A 100 -7.95 -6.88 6.56
N ALA A 101 -8.19 -5.76 5.87
CA ALA A 101 -8.19 -5.71 4.42
C ALA A 101 -6.80 -6.01 3.81
N HIS A 102 -5.73 -5.43 4.39
CA HIS A 102 -4.35 -5.74 3.98
C HIS A 102 -3.97 -7.19 4.28
N ALA A 103 -4.44 -7.75 5.40
CA ALA A 103 -4.22 -9.16 5.72
C ALA A 103 -4.98 -10.11 4.78
N ALA A 104 -6.18 -9.73 4.34
CA ALA A 104 -6.98 -10.50 3.38
C ALA A 104 -6.43 -10.43 1.95
N MET A 105 -5.79 -9.32 1.57
CA MET A 105 -5.22 -9.07 0.24
C MET A 105 -3.75 -8.63 0.33
N PRO A 106 -2.85 -9.47 0.89
CA PRO A 106 -1.49 -9.07 1.20
C PRO A 106 -0.66 -8.76 -0.05
N TRP A 107 -1.08 -9.29 -1.20
CA TRP A 107 -0.40 -9.15 -2.47
C TRP A 107 -1.40 -8.94 -3.60
N PRO A 108 -0.98 -8.27 -4.69
CA PRO A 108 -1.75 -8.29 -5.92
C PRO A 108 -1.98 -9.73 -6.42
N PRO A 109 -3.10 -10.00 -7.10
CA PRO A 109 -3.30 -11.31 -7.73
C PRO A 109 -2.15 -11.68 -8.66
N GLY A 110 -1.67 -12.93 -8.54
CA GLY A 110 -0.53 -13.43 -9.33
C GLY A 110 0.84 -12.97 -8.84
N TRP A 111 0.95 -12.13 -7.81
CA TRP A 111 2.22 -11.79 -7.18
C TRP A 111 2.63 -12.90 -6.21
N ARG A 112 3.79 -13.51 -6.44
CA ARG A 112 4.47 -14.29 -5.41
C ARG A 112 5.41 -13.31 -4.74
N GLY A 113 5.12 -12.89 -3.50
CA GLY A 113 5.89 -11.91 -2.74
C GLY A 113 7.39 -12.06 -3.02
N GLY A 114 7.95 -11.07 -3.73
CA GLY A 114 9.28 -11.21 -4.31
C GLY A 114 10.29 -11.40 -3.18
N THR A 115 10.88 -12.57 -3.05
CA THR A 115 12.27 -12.64 -2.65
C THR A 115 13.04 -12.19 -3.88
N VAL A 116 13.47 -10.93 -3.93
CA VAL A 116 14.61 -10.58 -4.77
C VAL A 116 15.72 -11.51 -4.32
N LYS A 117 15.94 -12.60 -5.05
CA LYS A 117 17.27 -13.17 -5.15
C LYS A 117 18.08 -12.04 -5.76
N ASP A 118 19.14 -11.65 -5.07
CA ASP A 118 20.15 -10.76 -5.59
C ASP A 118 20.68 -11.33 -6.90
N ASP A 119 20.06 -11.00 -8.03
CA ASP A 119 20.68 -11.09 -9.36
C ASP A 119 21.65 -9.92 -9.49
N ASN A 120 22.66 -9.90 -8.62
CA ASN A 120 23.97 -9.36 -8.93
C ASN A 120 24.84 -10.57 -9.28
N THR A 121 24.66 -11.09 -10.50
CA THR A 121 25.72 -11.82 -11.19
C THR A 121 26.24 -10.93 -12.30
N ASP A 122 27.51 -10.57 -12.15
CA ASP A 122 28.49 -10.04 -13.11
C ASP A 122 28.02 -9.45 -14.45
N SER A 123 28.45 -8.21 -14.69
CA SER A 123 29.06 -7.79 -15.96
C SER A 123 30.00 -6.62 -15.74
#